data_AF-A0AAN7PQQ8-F1
#
_entry.id   AF-A0AAN7PQQ8-F1
#
_cell.length_a   1.000
_cell.length_b   1.000
_cell.length_c   1.000
_cell.angle_alpha   90.00
_cell.angle_beta   90.00
_cell.angle_gamma   90.00
#
_symmetry.space_group_name_H-M   'P 1'
#
loop_
_entity.id
_entity.type
_entity.pdbx_description
1 polymer ?
#
loop_
_entity_poly.entity_id
_entity_poly.type
_entity_poly.pdbx_seq_one_letter_code
_entity_poly.pdbx_strand_id
1 'polypeptide(L)'
;MFVLCRTCCETMCQSSCSHTQDERKFTGTYVADELRKSIELGYVVLEIHEVWEYKVCQYDKNVKSGGLFSKYVDHFLKVKQECSGWPTWCVDETTKDRYIQDYLTHEGISLDKSKIKSNPGLRYISKLFLNSFWGKFGQRENLTQTEIISEPHNFFQLLTDPSKQVQSILPIDDNVIIVNWLRPEESVDPLKTVNVVLAAYTTANARLVLYNYLEQLGKRVLYFDTDSVIFTQKPGQWAPSVGDFLGDMTDEVKSYGNNSKIVEFVSGGPKNYAFKLFSTLKNDYVTVCKVKGISLNFKNAQVINFDTIKNAVLNNAEEVYVETDRRIARTSTYDVVSKPETKTYRVQYSKRRRINDTYDTLPYGFN
;
A
#
# COMPACT_ATOMS: atom_id res chain seq x y z
N MET A 1 9.78 2.03 -10.17
CA MET A 1 10.34 0.67 -9.96
C MET A 1 11.69 0.88 -9.27
N PHE A 2 12.06 0.11 -8.25
CA PHE A 2 13.36 0.28 -7.58
C PHE A 2 14.42 -0.54 -8.33
N VAL A 3 15.30 0.14 -9.06
CA VAL A 3 16.25 -0.48 -10.01
C VAL A 3 17.64 0.11 -9.83
N LEU A 4 18.66 -0.67 -10.21
CA LEU A 4 20.09 -0.31 -10.13
C LEU A 4 20.68 0.06 -11.50
N CYS A 5 19.88 -0.05 -12.56
CA CYS A 5 20.22 0.31 -13.93
C CYS A 5 18.94 0.68 -14.69
N ARG A 6 18.92 1.89 -15.26
CA ARG A 6 17.82 2.37 -16.11
C ARG A 6 17.58 1.43 -17.30
N THR A 7 18.60 1.16 -18.11
CA THR A 7 18.45 0.35 -19.32
C THR A 7 17.99 -1.07 -19.02
N CYS A 8 18.47 -1.71 -17.95
CA CYS A 8 17.97 -3.03 -17.53
C CYS A 8 16.47 -3.00 -17.17
N CYS A 9 16.00 -1.91 -16.56
CA CYS A 9 14.58 -1.75 -16.23
C CYS A 9 13.72 -1.58 -17.48
N GLU A 10 14.16 -0.71 -18.41
CA GLU A 10 13.45 -0.41 -19.66
C GLU A 10 13.36 -1.64 -20.56
N THR A 11 14.42 -2.44 -20.62
CA THR A 11 14.48 -3.67 -21.43
C THR A 11 14.04 -4.93 -20.66
N MET A 12 13.69 -4.80 -19.38
CA MET A 12 13.34 -5.92 -18.48
C MET A 12 14.40 -7.05 -18.46
N CYS A 13 15.68 -6.66 -18.52
CA CYS A 13 16.84 -7.55 -18.68
C CYS A 13 16.90 -8.65 -17.58
N GLN A 14 16.92 -9.92 -18.00
CA GLN A 14 16.99 -11.09 -17.10
C GLN A 14 18.41 -11.64 -16.92
N SER A 15 19.41 -11.10 -17.63
CA SER A 15 20.81 -11.44 -17.47
C SER A 15 21.51 -10.51 -16.47
N SER A 16 22.78 -10.81 -16.15
CA SER A 16 23.62 -9.88 -15.38
C SER A 16 23.84 -8.59 -16.17
N CYS A 17 23.93 -7.47 -15.45
CA CYS A 17 24.02 -6.16 -16.05
C CYS A 17 25.44 -5.92 -16.58
N SER A 18 25.57 -5.79 -17.90
CA SER A 18 26.81 -5.41 -18.58
C SER A 18 26.81 -3.95 -19.06
N HIS A 19 25.80 -3.17 -18.69
CA HIS A 19 25.65 -1.79 -19.12
C HIS A 19 26.70 -0.87 -18.49
N THR A 20 27.12 0.11 -19.27
CA THR A 20 28.03 1.19 -18.86
C THR A 20 27.39 2.08 -17.78
N GLN A 21 28.19 2.87 -17.07
CA GLN A 21 27.66 3.79 -16.05
C GLN A 21 26.66 4.80 -16.64
N ASP A 22 26.87 5.24 -17.88
CA ASP A 22 25.96 6.15 -18.59
C ASP A 22 24.61 5.53 -18.94
N GLU A 23 24.56 4.22 -19.15
CA GLU A 23 23.31 3.48 -19.36
C GLU A 23 22.61 3.16 -18.03
N ARG A 24 23.37 3.05 -16.94
CA ARG A 24 22.82 2.75 -15.62
C ARG A 24 22.13 3.96 -14.99
N LYS A 25 22.58 5.19 -15.27
CA LYS A 25 22.03 6.40 -14.65
C LYS A 25 20.56 6.61 -14.99
N PHE A 26 19.80 7.13 -14.03
CA PHE A 26 18.41 7.53 -14.18
C PHE A 26 18.20 8.90 -13.54
N THR A 27 17.25 9.65 -14.08
CA THR A 27 16.83 10.95 -13.57
C THR A 27 15.48 10.79 -12.86
N GLY A 28 15.31 11.48 -11.74
CA GLY A 28 14.05 11.45 -11.00
C GLY A 28 13.96 12.54 -9.95
N THR A 29 12.75 12.73 -9.43
CA THR A 29 12.46 13.64 -8.33
C THR A 29 12.32 12.84 -7.05
N TYR A 30 13.09 13.22 -6.02
CA TYR A 30 13.17 12.50 -4.76
C TYR A 30 13.03 13.46 -3.58
N VAL A 31 12.50 12.99 -2.46
CA VAL A 31 12.67 13.72 -1.21
C VAL A 31 14.11 13.59 -0.72
N ALA A 32 14.59 14.59 0.02
CA ALA A 32 15.97 14.63 0.47
C ALA A 32 16.38 13.41 1.32
N ASP A 33 15.47 12.86 2.14
CA ASP A 33 15.78 11.76 3.06
C ASP A 33 16.05 10.43 2.35
N GLU A 34 15.30 10.12 1.29
CA GLU A 34 15.56 8.93 0.46
C GLU A 34 16.85 9.08 -0.34
N LEU A 35 17.16 10.30 -0.79
CA LEU A 35 18.42 10.58 -1.48
C LEU A 35 19.62 10.42 -0.54
N ARG A 36 19.53 10.93 0.70
CA ARG A 36 20.56 10.71 1.74
C ARG A 36 20.78 9.23 2.01
N LYS A 37 19.71 8.46 2.22
CA LYS A 37 19.83 7.01 2.41
C LYS A 37 20.44 6.30 1.19
N SER A 38 20.12 6.76 -0.03
CA SER A 38 20.73 6.20 -1.24
C SER A 38 22.24 6.48 -1.30
N ILE A 39 22.68 7.67 -0.91
CA ILE A 39 24.11 8.02 -0.86
C ILE A 39 24.85 7.15 0.18
N GLU A 40 24.26 6.91 1.36
CA GLU A 40 24.81 5.98 2.37
C GLU A 40 25.00 4.56 1.81
N LEU A 41 24.13 4.14 0.89
CA LEU A 41 24.20 2.85 0.21
C LEU A 41 25.15 2.84 -1.00
N GLY A 42 25.90 3.92 -1.22
CA GLY A 42 26.94 4.03 -2.26
C GLY A 42 26.46 4.59 -3.60
N TYR A 43 25.26 5.15 -3.69
CA TYR A 43 24.82 5.87 -4.89
C TYR A 43 25.54 7.21 -5.03
N VAL A 44 25.80 7.62 -6.26
CA VAL A 44 26.46 8.89 -6.58
C VAL A 44 25.48 9.81 -7.31
N VAL A 45 25.35 11.04 -6.81
CA VAL A 45 24.59 12.10 -7.49
C VAL A 45 25.47 12.71 -8.56
N LEU A 46 25.05 12.61 -9.82
CA LEU A 46 25.80 13.13 -10.96
C LEU A 46 25.49 14.61 -11.24
N GLU A 47 24.21 14.98 -11.13
CA GLU A 47 23.71 16.32 -11.44
C GLU A 47 22.49 16.63 -10.58
N ILE A 48 22.34 17.90 -10.18
CA ILE A 48 21.18 18.43 -9.46
C ILE A 48 20.59 19.55 -10.31
N HIS A 49 19.37 19.38 -10.78
CA HIS A 49 18.69 20.39 -11.60
C HIS A 49 17.96 21.42 -10.73
N GLU A 50 17.34 20.99 -9.62
CA GLU A 50 16.49 21.82 -8.79
C GLU A 50 16.43 21.30 -7.35
N VAL A 51 16.37 22.23 -6.38
CA VAL A 51 16.24 21.91 -4.95
C VAL A 51 15.16 22.80 -4.34
N TRP A 52 14.20 22.18 -3.66
CA TRP A 52 13.17 22.89 -2.92
C TRP A 52 13.48 22.79 -1.43
N GLU A 53 13.67 23.94 -0.79
CA GLU A 53 13.91 24.04 0.64
C GLU A 53 12.65 24.51 1.36
N TYR A 54 12.36 23.89 2.51
CA TYR A 54 11.14 24.15 3.27
C TYR A 54 11.46 24.43 4.73
N LYS A 55 10.63 25.27 5.35
CA LYS A 55 10.58 25.35 6.82
C LYS A 55 9.94 24.08 7.35
N VAL A 56 10.65 23.39 8.24
CA VAL A 56 10.20 22.13 8.83
C VAL A 56 9.72 22.35 10.27
N CYS A 57 8.74 21.55 10.68
CA CYS A 57 8.38 21.37 12.08
C CYS A 57 8.43 19.87 12.40
N GLN A 58 8.93 19.52 13.57
CA GLN A 58 9.08 18.12 13.98
C GLN A 58 8.36 17.90 15.31
N TYR A 59 7.73 16.73 15.43
CA TYR A 59 7.21 16.25 16.71
C TYR A 59 8.35 15.68 17.54
N ASP A 60 8.49 16.16 18.78
CA ASP A 60 9.46 15.62 19.72
C ASP A 60 8.78 14.57 20.60
N LYS A 61 9.22 13.31 20.44
CA LYS A 61 8.70 12.16 21.19
C LYS A 61 9.05 12.20 22.69
N ASN A 62 10.17 12.83 23.07
CA ASN A 62 10.64 12.85 24.45
C ASN A 62 9.77 13.77 25.31
N VAL A 63 9.46 14.96 24.80
CA VAL A 63 8.58 15.93 25.47
C VAL A 63 7.13 15.85 25.01
N LYS A 64 6.82 14.97 24.04
CA LYS A 64 5.49 14.73 23.46
C LYS A 64 4.81 16.01 22.96
N SER A 65 5.57 16.86 22.29
CA SER A 65 5.10 18.18 21.87
C SER A 65 5.58 18.56 20.48
N GLY A 66 4.97 19.61 19.93
CA GLY A 66 5.21 20.03 18.54
C GLY A 66 4.44 19.19 17.54
N GLY A 67 4.89 19.23 16.28
CA GLY A 67 4.24 18.58 15.15
C GLY A 67 2.89 19.21 14.76
N LEU A 68 2.73 19.53 13.48
CA LEU A 68 1.50 20.14 12.98
C LEU A 68 0.24 19.25 13.17
N PHE A 69 0.44 17.93 13.18
CA PHE A 69 -0.65 16.94 13.14
C PHE A 69 -0.78 16.09 14.41
N SER A 70 0.03 16.34 15.45
CA SER A 70 0.05 15.52 16.68
C SER A 70 -1.33 15.38 17.30
N LYS A 71 -2.00 16.51 17.59
CA LYS A 71 -3.36 16.51 18.17
C LYS A 71 -4.39 15.75 17.33
N TYR A 72 -4.29 15.81 16.00
CA TYR A 72 -5.19 15.07 15.11
C TYR A 72 -4.95 13.57 15.23
N VAL A 73 -3.69 13.15 15.16
CA VAL A 73 -3.29 11.75 15.29
C VAL A 73 -3.68 11.23 16.68
N ASP A 74 -3.36 11.95 17.75
CA ASP A 74 -3.66 11.58 19.13
C ASP A 74 -5.16 11.36 19.34
N HIS A 75 -5.99 12.25 18.80
CA HIS A 75 -7.44 12.14 18.90
C HIS A 75 -7.97 10.85 18.25
N PHE A 76 -7.65 10.62 16.97
CA PHE A 76 -8.16 9.44 16.27
C PHE A 76 -7.48 8.14 16.71
N LEU A 77 -6.24 8.21 17.17
CA LEU A 77 -5.54 7.08 17.75
C LEU A 77 -6.17 6.66 19.09
N LYS A 78 -6.50 7.63 19.97
CA LYS A 78 -7.29 7.39 21.18
C LYS A 78 -8.59 6.68 20.88
N VAL A 79 -9.40 7.24 19.98
CA VAL A 79 -10.71 6.67 19.64
C VAL A 79 -10.53 5.26 19.07
N LYS A 80 -9.59 5.06 18.12
CA LYS A 80 -9.26 3.74 17.55
C LYS A 80 -8.90 2.73 18.64
N GLN A 81 -8.12 3.15 19.64
CA GLN A 81 -7.65 2.25 20.68
C GLN A 81 -8.76 1.87 21.65
N GLU A 82 -9.55 2.84 22.11
CA GLU A 82 -10.73 2.59 22.96
C GLU A 82 -11.73 1.64 22.28
N CYS A 83 -12.00 1.83 20.99
CA CYS A 83 -12.93 0.95 20.27
C CYS A 83 -12.33 -0.39 19.78
N SER A 84 -11.03 -0.64 19.99
CA SER A 84 -10.41 -1.93 19.66
C SER A 84 -10.68 -3.01 20.71
N GLY A 85 -11.13 -2.62 21.91
CA GLY A 85 -11.28 -3.51 23.06
C GLY A 85 -9.93 -3.78 23.76
N TRP A 86 -9.98 -4.62 24.77
CA TRP A 86 -8.81 -4.94 25.60
C TRP A 86 -7.82 -5.86 24.87
N PRO A 87 -6.50 -5.63 25.01
CA PRO A 87 -5.49 -6.59 24.60
C PRO A 87 -5.71 -7.96 25.24
N THR A 88 -5.28 -9.05 24.58
CA THR A 88 -5.50 -10.42 25.07
C THR A 88 -4.86 -10.71 26.42
N TRP A 89 -3.84 -9.95 26.81
CA TRP A 89 -3.15 -10.08 28.09
C TRP A 89 -3.82 -9.28 29.24
N CYS A 90 -4.80 -8.43 28.94
CA CYS A 90 -5.54 -7.64 29.92
C CYS A 90 -6.70 -8.46 30.52
N VAL A 91 -6.38 -9.41 31.40
CA VAL A 91 -7.35 -10.36 31.98
C VAL A 91 -8.00 -9.87 33.27
N ASP A 92 -7.32 -8.99 34.00
CA ASP A 92 -7.73 -8.50 35.32
C ASP A 92 -7.61 -6.97 35.42
N GLU A 93 -8.12 -6.38 36.50
CA GLU A 93 -8.13 -4.92 36.66
C GLU A 93 -6.71 -4.32 36.76
N THR A 94 -5.74 -5.04 37.32
CA THR A 94 -4.36 -4.54 37.43
C THR A 94 -3.68 -4.46 36.06
N THR A 95 -3.90 -5.45 35.21
CA THR A 95 -3.37 -5.47 33.83
C THR A 95 -4.06 -4.43 32.95
N LYS A 96 -5.36 -4.17 33.16
CA LYS A 96 -6.09 -3.09 32.49
C LYS A 96 -5.57 -1.70 32.88
N ASP A 97 -5.34 -1.47 34.16
CA ASP A 97 -4.81 -0.19 34.65
C ASP A 97 -3.37 0.02 34.18
N ARG A 98 -2.55 -1.04 34.17
CA ARG A 98 -1.22 -1.03 33.56
C ARG A 98 -1.29 -0.63 32.09
N TYR A 99 -2.20 -1.22 31.32
CA TYR A 99 -2.36 -0.89 29.90
C TYR A 99 -2.64 0.60 29.67
N ILE A 100 -3.55 1.20 30.44
CA ILE A 100 -3.88 2.63 30.35
C ILE A 100 -2.66 3.48 30.72
N GLN A 101 -1.95 3.13 31.78
CA GLN A 101 -0.77 3.85 32.23
C GLN A 101 0.38 3.77 31.24
N ASP A 102 0.62 2.58 30.66
CA ASP A 102 1.64 2.36 29.64
C ASP A 102 1.34 3.19 28.39
N TYR A 103 0.07 3.25 27.97
CA TYR A 103 -0.36 4.06 26.82
C TYR A 103 -0.16 5.57 27.07
N LEU A 104 -0.49 6.06 28.27
CA LEU A 104 -0.21 7.44 28.65
C LEU A 104 1.30 7.72 28.68
N THR A 105 2.09 6.77 29.19
CA THR A 105 3.54 6.91 29.36
C THR A 105 4.27 6.85 28.03
N HIS A 106 3.86 6.01 27.09
CA HIS A 106 4.46 5.91 25.76
C HIS A 106 3.92 6.97 24.78
N GLU A 107 2.60 7.09 24.65
CA GLU A 107 1.96 7.92 23.62
C GLU A 107 1.59 9.32 24.12
N GLY A 108 1.50 9.54 25.44
CA GLY A 108 0.91 10.77 25.98
C GLY A 108 -0.61 10.83 25.88
N ILE A 109 -1.25 9.73 25.51
CA ILE A 109 -2.68 9.65 25.28
C ILE A 109 -3.35 8.99 26.50
N SER A 110 -4.24 9.73 27.16
CA SER A 110 -5.06 9.19 28.23
C SER A 110 -6.28 8.46 27.64
N LEU A 111 -6.34 7.14 27.84
CA LEU A 111 -7.48 6.31 27.46
C LEU A 111 -8.58 6.32 28.54
N ASP A 112 -9.84 6.33 28.10
CA ASP A 112 -11.00 6.22 28.98
C ASP A 112 -11.39 4.75 29.18
N LYS A 113 -11.14 4.23 30.38
CA LYS A 113 -11.41 2.83 30.78
C LYS A 113 -12.84 2.39 30.45
N SER A 114 -13.82 3.28 30.56
CA SER A 114 -15.24 2.97 30.31
C SER A 114 -15.57 2.80 28.82
N LYS A 115 -14.74 3.40 27.95
CA LYS A 115 -14.92 3.35 26.49
C LYS A 115 -14.15 2.21 25.84
N ILE A 116 -13.26 1.53 26.58
CA ILE A 116 -12.50 0.40 26.05
C ILE A 116 -13.43 -0.81 25.83
N LYS A 117 -13.96 -0.91 24.63
CA LYS A 117 -14.89 -1.97 24.19
C LYS A 117 -14.79 -2.15 22.68
N SER A 118 -14.83 -3.40 22.23
CA SER A 118 -14.85 -3.71 20.79
C SER A 118 -16.05 -3.04 20.10
N ASN A 119 -15.76 -2.11 19.20
CA ASN A 119 -16.70 -1.47 18.30
C ASN A 119 -16.09 -1.40 16.89
N PRO A 120 -16.31 -2.43 16.05
CA PRO A 120 -15.68 -2.53 14.73
C PRO A 120 -15.99 -1.35 13.80
N GLY A 121 -17.20 -0.77 13.88
CA GLY A 121 -17.63 0.34 13.04
C GLY A 121 -16.89 1.64 13.36
N LEU A 122 -16.85 2.02 14.64
CA LEU A 122 -16.12 3.21 15.07
C LEU A 122 -14.61 3.05 14.86
N ARG A 123 -14.09 1.83 15.05
CA ARG A 123 -12.68 1.51 14.76
C ARG A 123 -12.35 1.69 13.29
N TYR A 124 -13.24 1.23 12.41
CA TYR A 124 -13.09 1.42 10.97
C TYR A 124 -13.04 2.90 10.61
N ILE A 125 -13.98 3.71 11.12
CA ILE A 125 -14.04 5.16 10.85
C ILE A 125 -12.78 5.87 11.36
N SER A 126 -12.35 5.58 12.60
CA SER A 126 -11.17 6.21 13.19
C SER A 126 -9.89 5.85 12.43
N LYS A 127 -9.74 4.57 12.04
CA LYS A 127 -8.64 4.12 11.19
C LYS A 127 -8.70 4.76 9.79
N LEU A 128 -9.89 4.92 9.23
CA LEU A 128 -10.09 5.57 7.94
C LEU A 128 -9.63 7.02 7.98
N PHE A 129 -9.93 7.77 9.04
CA PHE A 129 -9.45 9.14 9.20
C PHE A 129 -7.93 9.22 9.28
N LEU A 130 -7.29 8.40 10.12
CA LEU A 130 -5.83 8.32 10.19
C LEU A 130 -5.18 8.01 8.82
N ASN A 131 -5.75 7.06 8.08
CA ASN A 131 -5.18 6.61 6.80
C ASN A 131 -5.50 7.53 5.62
N SER A 132 -6.68 8.16 5.60
CA SER A 132 -7.10 9.01 4.49
C SER A 132 -6.51 10.42 4.59
N PHE A 133 -6.15 10.85 5.80
CA PHE A 133 -5.66 12.20 6.08
C PHE A 133 -4.46 12.58 5.21
N TRP A 134 -3.39 11.78 5.23
CA TRP A 134 -2.20 12.11 4.45
C TRP A 134 -2.42 11.92 2.94
N GLY A 135 -3.29 10.99 2.55
CA GLY A 135 -3.63 10.75 1.14
C GLY A 135 -4.33 11.95 0.49
N LYS A 136 -5.04 12.76 1.29
CA LYS A 136 -5.67 13.99 0.80
C LYS A 136 -4.67 15.06 0.37
N PHE A 137 -3.49 15.11 0.99
CA PHE A 137 -2.44 16.04 0.57
C PHE A 137 -1.86 15.70 -0.81
N GLY A 138 -1.97 14.46 -1.27
CA GLY A 138 -1.56 14.02 -2.61
C GLY A 138 -2.73 13.86 -3.58
N GLN A 139 -3.90 14.44 -3.29
CA GLN A 139 -5.07 14.32 -4.15
C GLN A 139 -4.85 15.07 -5.47
N ARG A 140 -5.15 14.40 -6.58
CA ARG A 140 -5.19 15.05 -7.90
C ARG A 140 -6.26 16.14 -7.91
N GLU A 141 -5.84 17.36 -8.25
CA GLU A 141 -6.69 18.56 -8.19
C GLU A 141 -7.62 18.67 -9.40
N ASN A 142 -7.11 18.35 -10.59
CA ASN A 142 -7.89 18.36 -11.82
C ASN A 142 -8.48 16.98 -12.12
N LEU A 143 -9.70 16.75 -11.61
CA LEU A 143 -10.51 15.56 -11.90
C LEU A 143 -11.49 15.85 -13.02
N THR A 144 -11.75 14.84 -13.87
CA THR A 144 -12.76 14.93 -14.92
C THR A 144 -14.12 15.26 -14.30
N GLN A 145 -14.74 16.31 -14.82
CA GLN A 145 -16.07 16.75 -14.45
C GLN A 145 -17.08 16.17 -15.45
N THR A 146 -18.29 15.87 -14.96
CA THR A 146 -19.39 15.34 -15.77
C THR A 146 -20.56 16.30 -15.68
N GLU A 147 -21.01 16.83 -16.82
CA GLU A 147 -22.22 17.65 -16.94
C GLU A 147 -23.28 16.90 -17.76
N ILE A 148 -24.52 16.90 -17.27
CA ILE A 148 -25.69 16.37 -17.99
C ILE A 148 -26.38 17.58 -18.62
N ILE A 149 -26.46 17.61 -19.95
CA ILE A 149 -26.93 18.77 -20.70
C ILE A 149 -28.15 18.36 -21.52
N SER A 150 -29.24 19.09 -21.33
CA SER A 150 -30.47 18.95 -22.13
C SER A 150 -30.72 20.12 -23.09
N GLU A 151 -30.04 21.25 -22.88
CA GLU A 151 -30.24 22.48 -23.64
C GLU A 151 -29.07 22.72 -24.59
N PRO A 152 -29.31 22.91 -25.91
CA PRO A 152 -28.25 23.16 -26.88
C PRO A 152 -27.37 24.37 -26.52
N HIS A 153 -27.96 25.42 -25.93
CA HIS A 153 -27.21 26.60 -25.50
C HIS A 153 -26.09 26.27 -24.50
N ASN A 154 -26.39 25.47 -23.48
CA ASN A 154 -25.42 25.08 -22.46
C ASN A 154 -24.31 24.20 -23.07
N PHE A 155 -24.65 23.37 -24.06
CA PHE A 155 -23.67 22.56 -24.77
C PHE A 155 -22.69 23.41 -25.58
N PHE A 156 -23.20 24.35 -26.38
CA PHE A 156 -22.33 25.25 -27.15
C PHE A 156 -21.54 26.19 -26.26
N GLN A 157 -22.10 26.66 -25.15
CA GLN A 157 -21.37 27.42 -24.14
C GLN A 157 -20.19 26.61 -23.59
N LEU A 158 -20.41 25.33 -23.26
CA LEU A 158 -19.35 24.45 -22.77
C LEU A 158 -18.26 24.21 -23.82
N LEU A 159 -18.64 24.00 -25.09
CA LEU A 159 -17.68 23.79 -26.20
C LEU A 159 -16.85 25.02 -26.54
N THR A 160 -17.36 26.21 -26.27
CA THR A 160 -16.70 27.49 -26.59
C THR A 160 -15.96 28.10 -25.40
N ASP A 161 -16.08 27.51 -24.22
CA ASP A 161 -15.37 27.94 -23.01
C ASP A 161 -13.90 27.47 -23.06
N PRO A 162 -12.92 28.38 -23.22
CA PRO A 162 -11.51 28.02 -23.30
C PRO A 162 -10.97 27.43 -21.99
N SER A 163 -11.68 27.62 -20.86
CA SER A 163 -11.32 27.03 -19.56
C SER A 163 -11.76 25.56 -19.42
N LYS A 164 -12.46 25.02 -20.42
CA LYS A 164 -12.96 23.63 -20.43
C LYS A 164 -12.48 22.88 -21.67
N GLN A 165 -11.78 21.77 -21.45
CA GLN A 165 -11.37 20.84 -22.48
C GLN A 165 -12.28 19.61 -22.46
N VAL A 166 -13.16 19.50 -23.44
CA VAL A 166 -14.05 18.35 -23.60
C VAL A 166 -13.25 17.08 -23.91
N GLN A 167 -13.54 16.02 -23.15
CA GLN A 167 -12.91 14.71 -23.27
C GLN A 167 -13.82 13.70 -23.98
N SER A 168 -15.12 13.74 -23.68
CA SER A 168 -16.09 12.85 -24.31
C SER A 168 -17.49 13.45 -24.28
N ILE A 169 -18.29 13.15 -25.29
CA ILE A 169 -19.72 13.46 -25.36
C ILE A 169 -20.46 12.15 -25.57
N LEU A 170 -21.43 11.87 -24.71
CA LEU A 170 -22.20 10.63 -24.72
C LEU A 170 -23.68 10.98 -24.82
N PRO A 171 -24.32 10.80 -25.99
CA PRO A 171 -25.76 10.95 -26.10
C PRO A 171 -26.46 9.84 -25.31
N ILE A 172 -27.42 10.23 -24.46
CA ILE A 172 -28.26 9.29 -23.69
C ILE A 172 -29.56 9.05 -24.44
N ASP A 173 -30.17 10.12 -24.92
CA ASP A 173 -31.35 10.12 -25.78
C ASP A 173 -31.31 11.34 -26.72
N ASP A 174 -32.41 11.58 -27.45
CA ASP A 174 -32.50 12.66 -28.43
C ASP A 174 -32.39 14.07 -27.81
N ASN A 175 -32.60 14.20 -26.50
CA ASN A 175 -32.62 15.49 -25.80
C ASN A 175 -31.50 15.63 -24.78
N VAL A 176 -30.87 14.55 -24.33
CA VAL A 176 -29.91 14.59 -23.22
C VAL A 176 -28.56 14.01 -23.63
N ILE A 177 -27.50 14.76 -23.34
CA ILE A 177 -26.11 14.33 -23.50
C ILE A 177 -25.36 14.42 -22.17
N ILE A 178 -24.40 13.52 -21.97
CA ILE A 178 -23.41 13.59 -20.90
C ILE A 178 -22.09 14.06 -21.49
N VAL A 179 -21.57 15.18 -21.00
CA VAL A 179 -20.29 15.74 -21.42
C VAL A 179 -19.30 15.63 -20.29
N ASN A 180 -18.18 14.95 -20.56
CA ASN A 180 -17.04 14.89 -19.66
C ASN A 180 -15.98 15.89 -20.11
N TRP A 181 -15.47 16.69 -19.18
CA TRP A 181 -14.47 17.71 -19.46
C TRP A 181 -13.43 17.84 -18.34
N LEU A 182 -12.31 18.49 -18.66
CA LEU A 182 -11.22 18.81 -17.75
C LEU A 182 -10.86 20.29 -17.88
N ARG A 183 -10.22 20.89 -16.87
CA ARG A 183 -9.62 22.22 -17.04
C ARG A 183 -8.26 22.07 -17.74
N PRO A 184 -7.88 22.97 -18.66
CA PRO A 184 -6.49 23.10 -19.08
C PRO A 184 -5.58 23.32 -17.87
N GLU A 185 -4.33 22.86 -17.93
CA GLU A 185 -3.39 22.92 -16.79
C GLU A 185 -3.19 24.36 -16.27
N GLU A 186 -3.11 25.33 -17.18
CA GLU A 186 -3.00 26.76 -16.88
C GLU A 186 -4.22 27.35 -16.16
N SER A 187 -5.37 26.66 -16.20
CA SER A 187 -6.64 27.07 -15.58
C SER A 187 -7.02 26.22 -14.36
N VAL A 188 -6.11 25.38 -13.86
CA VAL A 188 -6.33 24.60 -12.65
C VAL A 188 -6.08 25.46 -11.42
N ASP A 189 -7.13 25.74 -10.66
CA ASP A 189 -6.97 26.34 -9.33
C ASP A 189 -6.45 25.28 -8.35
N PRO A 190 -5.33 25.54 -7.65
CA PRO A 190 -4.84 24.61 -6.65
C PRO A 190 -5.79 24.56 -5.45
N LEU A 191 -6.04 23.35 -4.96
CA LEU A 191 -6.81 23.11 -3.75
C LEU A 191 -5.99 23.55 -2.54
N LYS A 192 -6.56 24.44 -1.71
CA LYS A 192 -5.94 24.90 -0.45
C LYS A 192 -5.61 23.78 0.54
N THR A 193 -6.17 22.59 0.33
CA THR A 193 -6.00 21.41 1.19
C THR A 193 -4.97 20.41 0.65
N VAL A 194 -4.41 20.64 -0.54
CA VAL A 194 -3.42 19.77 -1.17
C VAL A 194 -2.02 20.29 -0.89
N ASN A 195 -1.10 19.37 -0.61
CA ASN A 195 0.31 19.66 -0.41
C ASN A 195 1.12 18.41 -0.77
N VAL A 196 1.53 18.29 -2.03
CA VAL A 196 2.22 17.12 -2.55
C VAL A 196 3.53 16.82 -1.79
N VAL A 197 4.18 17.85 -1.23
CA VAL A 197 5.41 17.71 -0.45
C VAL A 197 5.14 16.92 0.83
N LEU A 198 4.07 17.24 1.56
CA LEU A 198 3.67 16.48 2.76
C LEU A 198 3.34 15.03 2.43
N ALA A 199 2.65 14.77 1.31
CA ALA A 199 2.36 13.41 0.86
C ALA A 199 3.65 12.64 0.49
N ALA A 200 4.57 13.29 -0.22
CA ALA A 200 5.86 12.72 -0.59
C ALA A 200 6.69 12.33 0.64
N TYR A 201 6.87 13.26 1.58
CA TYR A 201 7.61 13.00 2.84
C TYR A 201 6.94 11.94 3.71
N THR A 202 5.60 11.92 3.80
CA THR A 202 4.89 10.88 4.56
C THR A 202 5.19 9.49 4.01
N THR A 203 5.09 9.31 2.70
CA THR A 203 5.33 8.00 2.08
C THR A 203 6.81 7.61 2.08
N ALA A 204 7.71 8.58 1.93
CA ALA A 204 9.15 8.36 1.99
C ALA A 204 9.59 7.90 3.39
N ASN A 205 9.13 8.59 4.44
CA ASN A 205 9.42 8.19 5.81
C ASN A 205 8.88 6.79 6.12
N ALA A 206 7.67 6.45 5.65
CA ALA A 206 7.14 5.08 5.80
C ALA A 206 8.02 4.04 5.09
N ARG A 207 8.52 4.34 3.88
CA ARG A 207 9.45 3.45 3.15
C ARG A 207 10.79 3.30 3.88
N LEU A 208 11.34 4.37 4.41
CA LEU A 208 12.61 4.34 5.17
C LEU A 208 12.47 3.54 6.46
N VAL A 209 11.35 3.68 7.18
CA VAL A 209 11.04 2.86 8.36
C VAL A 209 10.99 1.38 7.99
N LEU A 210 10.26 1.00 6.94
CA LEU A 210 10.25 -0.38 6.47
C LEU A 210 11.66 -0.84 6.07
N TYR A 211 12.39 0.00 5.33
CA TYR A 211 13.74 -0.30 4.86
C TYR A 211 14.70 -0.63 6.01
N ASN A 212 14.61 0.06 7.15
CA ASN A 212 15.45 -0.22 8.33
C ASN A 212 15.30 -1.67 8.83
N TYR A 213 14.10 -2.26 8.71
CA TYR A 213 13.88 -3.68 9.00
C TYR A 213 14.43 -4.57 7.88
N LEU A 214 14.22 -4.21 6.62
CA LEU A 214 14.69 -4.97 5.47
C LEU A 214 16.23 -5.07 5.43
N GLU A 215 16.92 -3.98 5.76
CA GLU A 215 18.38 -3.90 5.81
C GLU A 215 18.96 -4.86 6.86
N GLN A 216 18.38 -4.91 8.06
CA GLN A 216 18.78 -5.82 9.12
C GLN A 216 18.39 -7.29 8.86
N LEU A 217 17.25 -7.52 8.22
CA LEU A 217 16.80 -8.87 7.85
C LEU A 217 17.62 -9.45 6.69
N GLY A 218 18.03 -8.61 5.74
CA GLY A 218 18.84 -8.98 4.58
C GLY A 218 18.21 -10.12 3.77
N LYS A 219 19.00 -11.17 3.50
CA LYS A 219 18.57 -12.35 2.73
C LYS A 219 17.44 -13.17 3.38
N ARG A 220 17.05 -12.86 4.62
CA ARG A 220 15.95 -13.56 5.29
C ARG A 220 14.58 -13.08 4.83
N VAL A 221 14.49 -11.93 4.17
CA VAL A 221 13.24 -11.37 3.66
C VAL A 221 12.72 -12.23 2.50
N LEU A 222 11.49 -12.71 2.65
CA LEU A 222 10.76 -13.44 1.60
C LEU A 222 9.81 -12.53 0.82
N TYR A 223 9.17 -11.56 1.50
CA TYR A 223 8.22 -10.63 0.91
C TYR A 223 8.05 -9.39 1.79
N PHE A 224 7.67 -8.27 1.18
CA PHE A 224 7.28 -7.06 1.89
C PHE A 224 6.27 -6.25 1.07
N ASP A 225 5.33 -5.59 1.73
CA ASP A 225 4.36 -4.68 1.10
C ASP A 225 3.96 -3.59 2.08
N THR A 226 4.31 -2.35 1.73
CA THR A 226 3.95 -1.09 2.41
C THR A 226 4.39 -0.98 3.87
N ASP A 227 3.85 -1.81 4.74
CA ASP A 227 3.99 -1.80 6.20
C ASP A 227 4.15 -3.23 6.79
N SER A 228 4.38 -4.23 5.94
CA SER A 228 4.53 -5.63 6.34
C SER A 228 5.79 -6.28 5.77
N VAL A 229 6.35 -7.25 6.51
CA VAL A 229 7.47 -8.09 6.08
C VAL A 229 7.23 -9.55 6.47
N ILE A 230 7.46 -10.46 5.52
CA ILE A 230 7.49 -11.91 5.74
C ILE A 230 8.96 -12.32 5.61
N PHE A 231 9.48 -13.02 6.61
CA PHE A 231 10.89 -13.39 6.67
C PHE A 231 11.10 -14.76 7.31
N THR A 232 12.29 -15.33 7.09
CA THR A 232 12.72 -16.57 7.73
C THR A 232 13.41 -16.29 9.06
N GLN A 233 13.15 -17.14 10.06
CA GLN A 233 13.73 -17.00 11.39
C GLN A 233 14.27 -18.34 11.91
N LYS A 234 15.57 -18.40 12.17
CA LYS A 234 16.21 -19.49 12.93
C LYS A 234 16.38 -19.08 14.41
N PRO A 235 16.47 -20.05 15.34
CA PRO A 235 16.76 -19.76 16.74
C PRO A 235 18.00 -18.89 16.91
N GLY A 236 17.92 -17.87 17.77
CA GLY A 236 19.01 -16.94 18.05
C GLY A 236 19.22 -15.81 17.02
N GLN A 237 18.51 -15.82 15.89
CA GLN A 237 18.57 -14.70 14.95
C GLN A 237 17.73 -13.52 15.43
N TRP A 238 18.22 -12.31 15.16
CA TRP A 238 17.47 -11.07 15.42
C TRP A 238 16.14 -11.07 14.65
N ALA A 239 15.08 -10.62 15.30
CA ALA A 239 13.78 -10.37 14.70
C ALA A 239 13.28 -8.98 15.14
N PRO A 240 12.47 -8.30 14.32
CA PRO A 240 11.85 -7.04 14.70
C PRO A 240 11.10 -7.18 16.03
N SER A 241 11.29 -6.22 16.93
CA SER A 241 10.51 -6.14 18.17
C SER A 241 9.05 -5.88 17.84
N VAL A 242 8.16 -6.55 18.57
CA VAL A 242 6.72 -6.33 18.46
C VAL A 242 6.23 -5.53 19.65
N GLY A 243 5.19 -4.74 19.43
CA GLY A 243 4.60 -3.91 20.48
C GLY A 243 3.17 -3.47 20.16
N ASP A 244 2.57 -2.80 21.14
CA ASP A 244 1.16 -2.38 21.10
C ASP A 244 1.01 -0.86 20.77
N PHE A 245 2.12 -0.17 20.49
CA PHE A 245 2.19 1.28 20.33
C PHE A 245 2.29 1.72 18.85
N LEU A 246 2.10 3.02 18.60
CA LEU A 246 2.12 3.60 17.27
C LEU A 246 3.50 3.45 16.62
N GLY A 247 3.53 2.72 15.51
CA GLY A 247 4.73 2.47 14.72
C GLY A 247 5.46 1.17 15.08
N ASP A 248 5.01 0.46 16.11
CA ASP A 248 5.51 -0.87 16.44
C ASP A 248 5.07 -1.90 15.41
N MET A 249 5.90 -2.93 15.20
CA MET A 249 5.53 -4.08 14.39
C MET A 249 4.54 -4.95 15.17
N THR A 250 3.54 -5.51 14.47
CA THR A 250 2.59 -6.48 15.03
C THR A 250 2.83 -7.85 14.42
N ASP A 251 2.86 -8.89 15.25
CA ASP A 251 2.86 -10.27 14.79
C ASP A 251 1.44 -10.70 14.42
N GLU A 252 1.12 -10.64 13.12
CA GLU A 252 -0.19 -11.03 12.59
C GLU A 252 -0.48 -12.53 12.74
N VAL A 253 0.55 -13.38 12.86
CA VAL A 253 0.39 -14.84 12.95
C VAL A 253 -0.18 -15.24 14.31
N LYS A 254 0.00 -14.42 15.36
CA LYS A 254 -0.62 -14.64 16.69
C LYS A 254 -2.13 -14.73 16.64
N SER A 255 -2.79 -14.13 15.65
CA SER A 255 -4.24 -14.25 15.46
C SER A 255 -4.70 -15.69 15.20
N TYR A 256 -3.80 -16.57 14.75
CA TYR A 256 -4.03 -18.00 14.55
C TYR A 256 -3.63 -18.85 15.77
N GLY A 257 -3.19 -18.21 16.85
CA GLY A 257 -2.76 -18.82 18.11
C GLY A 257 -1.34 -18.49 18.50
N ASN A 258 -1.07 -18.51 19.80
CA ASN A 258 0.28 -18.35 20.30
C ASN A 258 1.17 -19.47 19.77
N ASN A 259 2.38 -19.12 19.32
CA ASN A 259 3.34 -20.02 18.68
C ASN A 259 2.90 -20.61 17.33
N SER A 260 1.82 -20.12 16.72
CA SER A 260 1.51 -20.42 15.32
C SER A 260 2.64 -19.90 14.41
N LYS A 261 2.93 -20.66 13.34
CA LYS A 261 4.05 -20.35 12.43
C LYS A 261 3.67 -20.63 11.00
N ILE A 262 4.17 -19.78 10.10
CA ILE A 262 4.17 -20.07 8.66
C ILE A 262 5.19 -21.20 8.43
N VAL A 263 4.73 -22.28 7.81
CA VAL A 263 5.55 -23.46 7.50
C VAL A 263 5.99 -23.49 6.04
N GLU A 264 5.17 -22.94 5.14
CA GLU A 264 5.49 -22.82 3.72
C GLU A 264 5.03 -21.47 3.19
N PHE A 265 5.86 -20.84 2.37
CA PHE A 265 5.56 -19.57 1.72
C PHE A 265 5.90 -19.66 0.24
N VAL A 266 5.01 -19.12 -0.61
CA VAL A 266 5.19 -19.05 -2.05
C VAL A 266 4.79 -17.64 -2.51
N SER A 267 5.62 -17.01 -3.33
CA SER A 267 5.27 -15.74 -4.00
C SER A 267 5.34 -15.93 -5.51
N GLY A 268 4.30 -15.48 -6.21
CA GLY A 268 4.26 -15.35 -7.67
C GLY A 268 4.44 -13.90 -8.14
N GLY A 269 4.98 -13.03 -7.27
CA GLY A 269 5.24 -11.62 -7.56
C GLY A 269 4.50 -10.64 -6.62
N PRO A 270 4.59 -9.33 -6.90
CA PRO A 270 3.98 -8.30 -6.07
C PRO A 270 2.47 -8.47 -5.93
N LYS A 271 1.98 -8.55 -4.68
CA LYS A 271 0.57 -8.78 -4.34
C LYS A 271 -0.01 -10.09 -4.91
N ASN A 272 0.86 -11.08 -5.16
CA ASN A 272 0.52 -12.43 -5.56
C ASN A 272 1.34 -13.43 -4.73
N TYR A 273 0.78 -13.94 -3.63
CA TYR A 273 1.47 -14.86 -2.73
C TYR A 273 0.50 -15.75 -1.97
N ALA A 274 1.01 -16.87 -1.47
CA ALA A 274 0.28 -17.78 -0.61
C ALA A 274 1.19 -18.34 0.48
N PHE A 275 0.61 -18.68 1.62
CA PHE A 275 1.32 -19.33 2.70
C PHE A 275 0.45 -20.35 3.41
N LYS A 276 1.11 -21.39 3.91
CA LYS A 276 0.54 -22.40 4.79
C LYS A 276 1.10 -22.18 6.18
N LEU A 277 0.23 -22.10 7.18
CA LEU A 277 0.60 -21.89 8.58
C LEU A 277 0.00 -22.99 9.44
N PHE A 278 0.73 -23.40 10.47
CA PHE A 278 0.18 -24.27 11.51
C PHE A 278 -0.49 -23.40 12.58
N SER A 279 -1.80 -23.59 12.75
CA SER A 279 -2.61 -22.84 13.72
C SER A 279 -2.71 -23.63 15.01
N THR A 280 -2.14 -23.10 16.10
CA THR A 280 -2.25 -23.74 17.41
C THR A 280 -3.65 -23.64 18.00
N LEU A 281 -4.47 -22.66 17.57
CA LEU A 281 -5.89 -22.58 17.97
C LEU A 281 -6.75 -23.70 17.38
N LYS A 282 -6.50 -24.05 16.11
CA LYS A 282 -7.25 -25.10 15.41
C LYS A 282 -6.59 -26.47 15.49
N ASN A 283 -5.32 -26.51 15.92
CA ASN A 283 -4.44 -27.66 15.83
C ASN A 283 -4.40 -28.25 14.41
N ASP A 284 -4.37 -27.37 13.39
CA ASP A 284 -4.43 -27.75 11.98
C ASP A 284 -3.74 -26.71 11.08
N TYR A 285 -3.48 -27.06 9.83
CA TYR A 285 -2.92 -26.17 8.83
C TYR A 285 -3.99 -25.26 8.23
N VAL A 286 -3.68 -23.98 8.14
CA VAL A 286 -4.49 -22.97 7.46
C VAL A 286 -3.71 -22.41 6.29
N THR A 287 -4.35 -22.33 5.13
CA THR A 287 -3.78 -21.69 3.94
C THR A 287 -4.36 -20.30 3.75
N VAL A 288 -3.51 -19.37 3.34
CA VAL A 288 -3.90 -18.00 3.01
C VAL A 288 -3.36 -17.69 1.62
N CYS A 289 -4.23 -17.20 0.73
CA CYS A 289 -3.88 -16.79 -0.62
C CYS A 289 -4.20 -15.30 -0.81
N LYS A 290 -3.32 -14.58 -1.50
CA LYS A 290 -3.47 -13.16 -1.82
C LYS A 290 -3.14 -12.98 -3.30
N VAL A 291 -4.14 -12.59 -4.09
CA VAL A 291 -4.01 -12.47 -5.56
C VAL A 291 -4.59 -11.13 -6.01
N LYS A 292 -3.74 -10.28 -6.57
CA LYS A 292 -4.16 -8.98 -7.10
C LYS A 292 -5.08 -9.15 -8.31
N GLY A 293 -6.22 -8.46 -8.27
CA GLY A 293 -7.16 -8.37 -9.40
C GLY A 293 -8.19 -9.49 -9.48
N ILE A 294 -8.03 -10.57 -8.71
CA ILE A 294 -8.97 -11.69 -8.63
C ILE A 294 -9.53 -11.76 -7.21
N SER A 295 -10.85 -11.62 -7.07
CA SER A 295 -11.53 -11.82 -5.80
C SER A 295 -11.58 -13.31 -5.48
N LEU A 296 -10.98 -13.73 -4.36
CA LEU A 296 -11.02 -15.11 -3.88
C LEU A 296 -12.32 -15.38 -3.11
N ASN A 297 -13.44 -15.40 -3.83
CA ASN A 297 -14.69 -15.96 -3.31
C ASN A 297 -14.59 -17.49 -3.25
N PHE A 298 -15.62 -18.17 -2.72
CA PHE A 298 -15.60 -19.63 -2.57
C PHE A 298 -15.27 -20.38 -3.87
N LYS A 299 -15.95 -20.05 -4.99
CA LYS A 299 -15.72 -20.66 -6.31
C LYS A 299 -14.29 -20.43 -6.80
N ASN A 300 -13.82 -19.19 -6.74
CA ASN A 300 -12.50 -18.80 -7.23
C ASN A 300 -11.36 -19.35 -6.36
N ALA A 301 -11.59 -19.50 -5.05
CA ALA A 301 -10.62 -20.07 -4.12
C ALA A 301 -10.46 -21.59 -4.28
N GLN A 302 -11.43 -22.28 -4.87
CA GLN A 302 -11.26 -23.69 -5.27
C GLN A 302 -10.29 -23.83 -6.44
N VAL A 303 -10.33 -22.88 -7.39
CA VAL A 303 -9.47 -22.86 -8.58
C VAL A 303 -8.08 -22.31 -8.24
N ILE A 304 -8.01 -21.15 -7.60
CA ILE A 304 -6.77 -20.52 -7.15
C ILE A 304 -6.61 -20.73 -5.65
N ASN A 305 -5.87 -21.78 -5.31
CA ASN A 305 -5.50 -22.14 -3.94
C ASN A 305 -3.97 -22.19 -3.80
N PHE A 306 -3.52 -22.57 -2.60
CA PHE A 306 -2.08 -22.66 -2.29
C PHE A 306 -1.33 -23.56 -3.26
N ASP A 307 -1.89 -24.73 -3.60
CA ASP A 307 -1.25 -25.71 -4.47
C ASP A 307 -1.20 -25.23 -5.92
N THR A 308 -2.26 -24.57 -6.41
CA THR A 308 -2.27 -23.94 -7.73
C THR A 308 -1.17 -22.88 -7.85
N ILE A 309 -1.03 -22.01 -6.85
CA ILE A 309 0.00 -20.95 -6.83
C ILE A 309 1.40 -21.57 -6.73
N LYS A 310 1.58 -22.57 -5.86
CA LYS A 310 2.83 -23.32 -5.70
C LYS A 310 3.25 -23.98 -7.02
N ASN A 311 2.33 -24.69 -7.68
CA ASN A 311 2.58 -25.31 -8.97
C ASN A 311 2.96 -24.28 -10.04
N ALA A 312 2.24 -23.15 -10.11
CA ALA A 312 2.54 -22.09 -11.07
C ALA A 312 3.95 -21.49 -10.88
N VAL A 313 4.43 -21.36 -9.63
CA VAL A 313 5.76 -20.82 -9.34
C VAL A 313 6.88 -21.85 -9.58
N LEU A 314 6.65 -23.10 -9.18
CA LEU A 314 7.67 -24.16 -9.27
C LEU A 314 7.82 -24.70 -10.69
N ASN A 315 6.71 -24.92 -11.39
CA ASN A 315 6.69 -25.64 -12.66
C ASN A 315 6.38 -24.73 -13.86
N ASN A 316 6.28 -23.41 -13.67
CA ASN A 316 5.80 -22.47 -14.69
C ASN A 316 4.51 -22.97 -15.36
N ALA A 317 3.58 -23.46 -14.56
CA ALA A 317 2.34 -24.07 -15.04
C ALA A 317 1.54 -23.10 -15.93
N GLU A 318 0.68 -23.67 -16.78
CA GLU A 318 -0.15 -22.92 -17.72
C GLU A 318 -1.07 -21.90 -17.04
N GLU A 319 -1.55 -20.94 -17.83
CA GLU A 319 -2.46 -19.91 -17.36
C GLU A 319 -3.76 -20.53 -16.81
N VAL A 320 -4.19 -20.05 -15.65
CA VAL A 320 -5.41 -20.54 -14.99
C VAL A 320 -6.54 -19.54 -15.19
N TYR A 321 -7.69 -20.00 -15.64
CA TYR A 321 -8.85 -19.13 -15.90
C TYR A 321 -9.83 -19.18 -14.74
N VAL A 322 -10.34 -18.01 -14.36
CA VAL A 322 -11.32 -17.85 -13.29
C VAL A 322 -12.53 -17.11 -13.84
N GLU A 323 -13.69 -17.76 -13.76
CA GLU A 323 -14.96 -17.23 -14.26
C GLU A 323 -15.85 -16.72 -13.15
N THR A 324 -16.22 -15.45 -13.27
CA THR A 324 -17.20 -14.78 -12.40
C THR A 324 -18.47 -14.51 -13.19
N ASP A 325 -19.53 -15.27 -12.91
CA ASP A 325 -20.75 -15.27 -13.72
C ASP A 325 -21.57 -13.96 -13.60
N ARG A 326 -21.40 -13.24 -12.48
CA ARG A 326 -22.20 -12.05 -12.13
C ARG A 326 -21.34 -10.90 -11.62
N ARG A 327 -20.47 -10.36 -12.48
CA ARG A 327 -19.78 -9.11 -12.15
C ARG A 327 -20.73 -7.95 -12.35
N ILE A 328 -20.96 -7.17 -11.29
CA ILE A 328 -21.61 -5.87 -11.38
C ILE A 328 -20.65 -4.90 -12.09
N ALA A 329 -21.10 -4.34 -13.20
CA ALA A 329 -20.38 -3.35 -13.98
C ALA A 329 -21.30 -2.17 -14.30
N ARG A 330 -20.69 -1.01 -14.53
CA ARG A 330 -21.39 0.18 -15.01
C ARG A 330 -21.09 0.37 -16.50
N THR A 331 -22.12 0.63 -17.31
CA THR A 331 -21.96 0.98 -18.73
C THR A 331 -21.45 2.41 -18.89
N SER A 332 -21.13 2.82 -20.12
CA SER A 332 -20.81 4.23 -20.43
C SER A 332 -21.98 5.18 -20.16
N THR A 333 -23.22 4.68 -20.24
CA THR A 333 -24.48 5.38 -19.94
C THR A 333 -24.86 5.33 -18.45
N TYR A 334 -23.96 4.87 -17.58
CA TYR A 334 -24.16 4.76 -16.14
C TYR A 334 -25.16 3.69 -15.67
N ASP A 335 -25.68 2.86 -16.58
CA ASP A 335 -26.51 1.70 -16.25
C ASP A 335 -25.73 0.65 -15.46
N VAL A 336 -26.38 0.07 -14.46
CA VAL A 336 -25.81 -1.00 -13.65
C VAL A 336 -26.23 -2.33 -14.24
N VAL A 337 -25.27 -3.07 -14.80
CA VAL A 337 -25.49 -4.36 -15.44
C VAL A 337 -24.73 -5.47 -14.72
N SER A 338 -25.26 -6.69 -14.79
CA SER A 338 -24.54 -7.91 -14.39
C SER A 338 -24.06 -8.62 -15.64
N LYS A 339 -22.74 -8.83 -15.76
CA LYS A 339 -22.16 -9.56 -16.90
C LYS A 339 -21.14 -10.61 -16.44
N PRO A 340 -20.95 -11.71 -17.19
CA PRO A 340 -19.86 -12.64 -16.95
C PRO A 340 -18.51 -11.94 -17.16
N GLU A 341 -17.51 -12.35 -16.38
CA GLU A 341 -16.11 -11.93 -16.51
C GLU A 341 -15.20 -13.14 -16.36
N THR A 342 -14.30 -13.32 -17.31
CA THR A 342 -13.20 -14.28 -17.20
C THR A 342 -11.92 -13.52 -16.90
N LYS A 343 -11.17 -13.97 -15.89
CA LYS A 343 -9.86 -13.45 -15.54
C LYS A 343 -8.82 -14.54 -15.67
N THR A 344 -7.67 -14.17 -16.21
CA THR A 344 -6.52 -15.05 -16.33
C THR A 344 -5.57 -14.82 -15.16
N TYR A 345 -5.22 -15.90 -14.47
CA TYR A 345 -4.18 -15.96 -13.47
C TYR A 345 -2.88 -16.47 -14.07
N ARG A 346 -1.81 -15.73 -13.79
CA ARG A 346 -0.42 -16.12 -14.11
C ARG A 346 0.55 -15.52 -13.11
N VAL A 347 1.67 -16.19 -12.93
CA VAL A 347 2.82 -15.68 -12.18
C VAL A 347 3.47 -14.55 -12.96
N GLN A 348 3.80 -13.44 -12.30
CA GLN A 348 4.35 -12.26 -12.97
C GLN A 348 5.61 -11.74 -12.27
N TYR A 349 6.76 -12.01 -12.89
CA TYR A 349 8.08 -11.52 -12.46
C TYR A 349 8.61 -10.38 -13.35
N SER A 350 7.76 -9.47 -13.82
CA SER A 350 8.17 -8.38 -14.72
C SER A 350 8.84 -7.18 -14.03
N LYS A 351 9.00 -7.23 -12.70
CA LYS A 351 9.55 -6.09 -11.92
C LYS A 351 10.94 -6.37 -11.34
N ARG A 352 11.47 -7.57 -11.54
CA ARG A 352 12.73 -8.06 -10.97
C ARG A 352 13.33 -9.09 -11.92
N ARG A 353 14.63 -9.32 -11.80
CA ARG A 353 15.32 -10.43 -12.44
C ARG A 353 15.13 -11.69 -11.60
N ARG A 354 14.62 -12.77 -12.18
CA ARG A 354 14.61 -14.10 -11.52
C ARG A 354 15.96 -14.77 -11.77
N ILE A 355 16.59 -15.29 -10.72
CA ILE A 355 17.83 -16.04 -10.89
C ILE A 355 17.47 -17.48 -11.30
N ASN A 356 18.06 -17.95 -12.40
CA ASN A 356 17.86 -19.32 -12.89
C ASN A 356 18.20 -20.35 -11.80
N ASP A 357 17.47 -21.45 -11.78
CA ASP A 357 17.66 -22.58 -10.86
C ASP A 357 17.51 -22.23 -9.36
N THR A 358 16.99 -21.04 -9.06
CA THR A 358 16.65 -20.61 -7.71
C THR A 358 15.29 -19.93 -7.68
N TYR A 359 14.82 -19.61 -6.47
CA TYR A 359 13.61 -18.79 -6.24
C TYR A 359 13.94 -17.34 -5.90
N ASP A 360 15.23 -16.98 -5.96
CA ASP A 360 15.68 -15.64 -5.63
C ASP A 360 15.38 -14.65 -6.75
N THR A 361 15.04 -13.42 -6.36
CA THR A 361 14.82 -12.32 -7.29
C THR A 361 15.69 -11.12 -6.94
N LEU A 362 16.33 -10.55 -7.93
CA LEU A 362 17.21 -9.39 -7.80
C LEU A 362 16.59 -8.16 -8.47
N PRO A 363 16.87 -6.94 -8.00
CA PRO A 363 16.49 -5.75 -8.74
C PRO A 363 17.21 -5.72 -10.10
N TYR A 364 16.57 -5.13 -11.10
CA TYR A 364 17.22 -4.91 -12.40
C TYR A 364 18.50 -4.11 -12.22
N GLY A 365 19.60 -4.55 -12.85
CA GLY A 365 20.91 -3.90 -12.72
C GLY A 365 21.80 -4.43 -11.60
N PHE A 366 21.36 -5.44 -10.83
CA PHE A 366 22.20 -6.10 -9.83
C PHE A 366 23.22 -7.03 -10.49
N ASN A 367 24.48 -6.92 -10.06
CA ASN A 367 25.61 -7.72 -10.52
C ASN A 367 26.14 -8.64 -9.45
#